data_AF-A0A2E2EUU6-F1
#
_entry.id   AF-A0A2E2EUU6-F1
#
_cell.length_a   1.000
_cell.length_b   1.000
_cell.length_c   1.000
_cell.angle_alpha   90.00
_cell.angle_beta   90.00
_cell.angle_gamma   90.00
#
_symmetry.space_group_name_H-M   'P 1'
#
loop_
_entity.id
_entity.type
_entity.pdbx_description
1 polymer ?
#
loop_
_entity_poly.entity_id
_entity_poly.type
_entity_poly.pdbx_seq_one_letter_code
_entity_poly.pdbx_strand_id
1 'polypeptide(L)'
;MNPKTTDFMFGCKNLYFSGIHPFDFDKSNSNEYKGIIELGKEIISEIGLQNFAEFIMESQYRVGIWSSFITLEFGKPDRNEILKINGTETIASACLEKIEQNEINELPRDIIENKNNWINKIKTCYNNV
;
A
#
# COMPACT_ATOMS: atom_id res chain seq x y z
N MET A 1 -4.76 3.85 20.33
CA MET A 1 -4.58 3.85 18.86
C MET A 1 -4.55 5.30 18.42
N ASN A 2 -3.60 5.69 17.57
CA ASN A 2 -3.53 7.06 17.03
C ASN A 2 -4.81 7.35 16.21
N PRO A 3 -5.53 8.48 16.43
CA PRO A 3 -6.72 8.83 15.63
C PRO A 3 -6.48 8.73 14.12
N LYS A 4 -5.33 9.18 13.63
CA LYS A 4 -4.98 9.12 12.20
C LYS A 4 -4.90 7.69 11.66
N THR A 5 -4.36 6.77 12.45
CA THR A 5 -4.34 5.34 12.11
C THR A 5 -5.75 4.79 11.96
N THR A 6 -6.64 5.16 12.89
CA THR A 6 -8.04 4.76 12.82
C THR A 6 -8.73 5.36 11.58
N ASP A 7 -8.50 6.64 11.30
CA ASP A 7 -9.01 7.32 10.12
C ASP A 7 -8.48 6.70 8.82
N PHE A 8 -7.22 6.25 8.80
CA PHE A 8 -6.63 5.58 7.65
C PHE A 8 -7.30 4.24 7.38
N MET A 9 -7.54 3.42 8.40
CA MET A 9 -8.25 2.16 8.25
C MET A 9 -9.68 2.37 7.75
N PHE A 10 -10.40 3.34 8.32
CA PHE A 10 -11.75 3.68 7.87
C PHE A 10 -11.76 4.26 6.44
N GLY A 11 -10.76 5.08 6.10
CA GLY A 11 -10.56 5.62 4.75
C GLY A 11 -10.35 4.51 3.73
N CYS A 12 -9.44 3.56 3.99
CA CYS A 12 -9.23 2.38 3.14
C CYS A 12 -10.51 1.58 2.93
N LYS A 13 -11.32 1.42 3.98
CA LYS A 13 -12.62 0.76 3.92
C LYS A 13 -13.64 1.55 3.08
N ASN A 14 -13.67 2.86 3.19
CA ASN A 14 -14.55 3.71 2.37
C ASN A 14 -14.17 3.66 0.88
N LEU A 15 -12.86 3.64 0.58
CA LEU A 15 -12.37 3.47 -0.79
C LEU A 15 -12.75 2.13 -1.40
N TYR A 16 -12.76 1.06 -0.59
CA TYR A 16 -13.28 -0.24 -1.03
C TYR A 16 -14.74 -0.15 -1.49
N PHE A 17 -15.62 0.45 -0.68
CA PHE A 17 -17.03 0.62 -1.05
C PHE A 17 -17.23 1.57 -2.23
N SER A 18 -16.31 2.51 -2.42
CA SER A 18 -16.31 3.43 -3.56
C SER A 18 -15.66 2.82 -4.81
N GLY A 19 -15.18 1.57 -4.74
CA GLY A 19 -14.47 0.90 -5.83
C GLY A 19 -13.21 1.64 -6.27
N ILE A 20 -12.52 2.31 -5.34
CA ILE A 20 -11.28 3.05 -5.62
C ILE A 20 -10.08 2.20 -5.19
N HIS A 21 -9.25 1.84 -6.16
CA HIS A 21 -8.03 1.06 -5.99
C HIS A 21 -6.78 1.95 -6.02
N PRO A 22 -5.68 1.60 -5.34
CA PRO A 22 -4.39 2.28 -5.54
C PRO A 22 -3.81 2.18 -6.96
N PHE A 23 -4.43 1.41 -7.85
CA PHE A 23 -4.02 1.30 -9.27
C PHE A 23 -5.06 1.94 -10.21
N ASP A 24 -6.09 2.61 -9.66
CA ASP A 24 -7.00 3.48 -10.38
C ASP A 24 -6.32 4.84 -10.64
N PHE A 25 -5.29 4.87 -11.49
CA PHE A 25 -4.53 6.09 -11.72
C PHE A 25 -5.38 7.23 -12.33
N ASP A 26 -6.47 6.90 -13.02
CA ASP A 26 -7.44 7.89 -13.51
C ASP A 26 -8.14 8.63 -12.37
N LYS A 27 -8.27 8.00 -11.19
CA LYS A 27 -8.83 8.60 -9.98
C LYS A 27 -7.77 9.24 -9.09
N SER A 28 -6.49 9.26 -9.49
CA SER A 28 -5.41 9.87 -8.71
C SER A 28 -5.63 11.35 -8.38
N ASN A 29 -6.49 12.02 -9.15
CA ASN A 29 -6.86 13.41 -8.92
C ASN A 29 -8.04 13.61 -7.95
N SER A 30 -8.75 12.55 -7.57
CA SER A 30 -9.87 12.63 -6.63
C SER A 30 -9.40 13.00 -5.21
N ASN A 31 -10.29 13.63 -4.45
CA ASN A 31 -9.99 14.03 -3.07
C ASN A 31 -9.77 12.82 -2.17
N GLU A 32 -10.50 11.74 -2.40
CA GLU A 32 -10.43 10.51 -1.64
C GLU A 32 -9.09 9.80 -1.86
N TYR A 33 -8.64 9.71 -3.12
CA TYR A 33 -7.36 9.11 -3.48
C TYR A 33 -6.18 9.92 -2.93
N LYS A 34 -6.22 11.25 -3.07
CA LYS A 34 -5.19 12.14 -2.51
C LYS A 34 -5.19 12.08 -0.98
N GLY A 35 -6.37 12.12 -0.38
CA GLY A 35 -6.54 12.12 1.08
C GLY A 35 -5.94 10.90 1.75
N ILE A 36 -6.15 9.70 1.20
CA ILE A 36 -5.58 8.48 1.79
C ILE A 36 -4.06 8.42 1.66
N ILE A 37 -3.51 8.96 0.57
CA ILE A 37 -2.06 9.04 0.35
C ILE A 37 -1.43 10.02 1.34
N GLU A 38 -1.97 11.23 1.45
CA GLU A 38 -1.43 12.23 2.37
C GLU A 38 -1.53 11.76 3.82
N LEU A 39 -2.66 11.15 4.19
CA LEU A 39 -2.82 10.56 5.53
C LEU A 39 -1.78 9.45 5.78
N GLY A 40 -1.53 8.58 4.80
CA GLY A 40 -0.49 7.55 4.90
C GLY A 40 0.92 8.15 5.10
N LYS A 41 1.26 9.19 4.32
CA LYS A 41 2.55 9.91 4.46
C LYS A 41 2.67 10.58 5.83
N GLU A 42 1.61 11.20 6.33
CA GLU A 42 1.58 11.80 7.66
C GLU A 42 1.83 10.75 8.74
N ILE A 43 1.16 9.59 8.66
CA ILE A 43 1.36 8.51 9.62
C ILE A 43 2.80 8.01 9.56
N ILE A 44 3.36 7.78 8.36
CA ILE A 44 4.78 7.40 8.20
C ILE A 44 5.70 8.42 8.87
N SER A 45 5.43 9.72 8.72
CA SER A 45 6.25 10.78 9.34
C SER A 45 6.16 10.78 10.87
N GLU A 46 5.03 10.32 11.43
CA GLU A 46 4.75 10.36 12.86
C GLU A 46 5.22 9.09 13.58
N ILE A 47 4.93 7.92 13.03
CA ILE A 47 5.22 6.63 13.67
C ILE A 47 6.37 5.87 13.01
N GLY A 48 6.88 6.36 11.88
CA GLY A 48 7.95 5.72 11.12
C GLY A 48 7.46 4.65 10.14
N LEU A 49 8.29 4.38 9.14
CA LEU A 49 7.98 3.45 8.04
C LEU A 49 7.74 2.02 8.52
N GLN A 50 8.57 1.53 9.46
CA GLN A 50 8.43 0.19 10.05
C GLN A 50 7.03 -0.04 10.64
N ASN A 51 6.59 0.87 11.51
CA ASN A 51 5.29 0.73 12.17
C ASN A 51 4.14 0.89 11.17
N PHE A 52 4.29 1.72 10.13
CA PHE A 52 3.29 1.83 9.07
C PHE A 52 3.21 0.56 8.21
N ALA A 53 4.34 -0.08 7.90
CA ALA A 53 4.38 -1.31 7.13
C ALA A 53 3.68 -2.48 7.84
N GLU A 54 3.51 -2.44 9.16
CA GLU A 54 2.75 -3.47 9.89
C GLU A 54 1.27 -3.53 9.47
N PHE A 55 0.71 -2.46 8.89
CA PHE A 55 -0.65 -2.48 8.33
C PHE A 55 -0.85 -3.48 7.20
N ILE A 56 0.22 -4.04 6.62
CA ILE A 56 0.14 -5.12 5.64
C ILE A 56 -0.52 -6.37 6.23
N MET A 57 -0.31 -6.61 7.53
CA MET A 57 -0.87 -7.76 8.26
C MET A 57 -2.32 -7.54 8.70
N GLU A 58 -2.89 -6.36 8.43
CA GLU A 58 -4.28 -6.10 8.76
C GLU A 58 -5.21 -7.09 8.05
N SER A 59 -6.17 -7.62 8.82
CA SER A 59 -7.20 -8.55 8.34
C SER A 59 -8.06 -7.94 7.23
N GLN A 60 -8.20 -6.62 7.24
CA GLN A 60 -8.90 -5.87 6.21
C GLN A 60 -8.03 -5.77 4.95
N TYR A 61 -8.35 -6.59 3.96
CA TYR A 61 -7.61 -6.70 2.68
C TYR A 61 -7.19 -5.34 2.09
N ARG A 62 -8.13 -4.39 1.98
CA ARG A 62 -7.87 -3.07 1.38
C ARG A 62 -6.94 -2.18 2.22
N VAL A 63 -6.92 -2.33 3.54
CA VAL A 63 -5.93 -1.65 4.38
C VAL A 63 -4.53 -2.12 4.01
N GLY A 64 -4.34 -3.44 3.91
CA GLY A 64 -3.05 -4.01 3.53
C GLY A 64 -2.61 -3.65 2.11
N ILE A 65 -3.53 -3.57 1.15
CA ILE A 65 -3.22 -3.15 -0.23
C ILE A 65 -2.79 -1.68 -0.30
N TRP A 66 -3.55 -0.78 0.33
CA TRP A 66 -3.22 0.66 0.36
C TRP A 66 -1.94 0.94 1.13
N SER A 67 -1.74 0.30 2.29
CA SER A 67 -0.51 0.47 3.06
C SER A 67 0.71 -0.04 2.30
N SER A 68 0.61 -1.18 1.62
CA SER A 68 1.70 -1.72 0.77
C SER A 68 2.06 -0.76 -0.36
N PHE A 69 1.05 -0.25 -1.06
CA PHE A 69 1.25 0.72 -2.14
C PHE A 69 1.95 1.99 -1.63
N ILE A 70 1.45 2.57 -0.54
CA ILE A 70 2.00 3.80 0.03
C ILE A 70 3.42 3.58 0.55
N THR A 71 3.68 2.45 1.22
CA THR A 71 5.00 2.06 1.73
C THR A 71 6.02 1.99 0.60
N LEU A 72 5.68 1.35 -0.52
CA LEU A 72 6.59 1.17 -1.64
C LEU A 72 6.79 2.45 -2.47
N GLU A 73 5.71 3.17 -2.79
CA GLU A 73 5.78 4.34 -3.68
C GLU A 73 6.30 5.61 -2.96
N PHE A 74 5.87 5.83 -1.72
CA PHE A 74 6.17 7.06 -0.97
C PHE A 74 7.11 6.83 0.22
N GLY A 75 7.01 5.68 0.88
CA GLY A 75 7.91 5.30 1.98
C GLY A 75 9.31 4.92 1.51
N LYS A 76 9.40 4.24 0.35
CA LYS A 76 10.66 3.82 -0.30
C LYS A 76 11.64 3.17 0.70
N PRO A 77 11.25 2.06 1.36
CA PRO A 77 12.13 1.35 2.28
C PRO A 77 13.47 0.99 1.64
N ASP A 78 14.51 0.80 2.45
CA ASP A 78 15.72 0.17 1.94
C ASP A 78 15.41 -1.27 1.48
N ARG A 79 16.02 -1.70 0.38
CA ARG A 79 15.82 -3.04 -0.20
C ARG A 79 16.00 -4.15 0.84
N ASN A 80 16.95 -3.99 1.74
CA ASN A 80 17.33 -4.96 2.76
C ASN A 80 16.71 -4.65 4.12
N GLU A 81 15.82 -3.66 4.21
CA GLU A 81 15.14 -3.32 5.46
C GLU A 81 14.19 -4.44 5.86
N ILE A 82 14.55 -5.17 6.92
CA ILE A 82 13.75 -6.27 7.46
C ILE A 82 12.49 -5.72 8.12
N LEU A 83 11.34 -6.29 7.79
CA LEU A 83 10.09 -6.03 8.48
C LEU A 83 10.15 -6.70 9.86
N LYS A 84 10.27 -5.88 10.93
CA LYS A 84 10.58 -6.37 12.28
C LYS A 84 9.59 -7.40 12.83
N ILE A 85 8.30 -7.27 12.51
CA ILE A 85 7.26 -8.15 13.03
C ILE A 85 7.34 -9.58 12.45
N ASN A 86 7.84 -9.74 11.22
CA ASN A 86 8.05 -11.06 10.60
C ASN A 86 9.49 -11.57 10.81
N GLY A 87 10.46 -10.66 10.87
CA GLY A 87 11.87 -10.95 11.18
C GLY A 87 12.65 -11.70 10.10
N THR A 88 11.99 -12.10 9.01
CA THR A 88 12.56 -12.92 7.92
C THR A 88 12.46 -12.24 6.55
N GLU A 89 11.39 -11.47 6.33
CA GLU A 89 11.11 -10.77 5.08
C GLU A 89 11.52 -9.30 5.14
N THR A 90 11.86 -8.73 3.98
CA THR A 90 12.05 -7.28 3.86
C THR A 90 10.68 -6.60 3.78
N ILE A 91 10.61 -5.32 4.17
CA ILE A 91 9.40 -4.52 3.99
C ILE A 91 8.95 -4.58 2.52
N ALA A 92 9.91 -4.48 1.60
CA ALA A 92 9.62 -4.50 0.17
C ALA A 92 9.01 -5.82 -0.30
N SER A 93 9.55 -6.97 0.13
CA SER A 93 9.01 -8.28 -0.25
C SER A 93 7.62 -8.50 0.32
N ALA A 94 7.40 -8.16 1.60
CA ALA A 94 6.09 -8.31 2.25
C ALA A 94 5.01 -7.44 1.58
N CYS A 95 5.34 -6.20 1.21
CA CYS A 95 4.42 -5.31 0.49
C CYS A 95 4.09 -5.88 -0.90
N LEU A 96 5.09 -6.36 -1.63
CA LEU A 96 4.91 -6.92 -2.96
C LEU A 96 4.03 -8.16 -2.92
N GLU A 97 4.30 -9.08 -1.99
CA GLU A 97 3.49 -10.28 -1.81
C GLU A 97 2.03 -9.92 -1.54
N LYS A 98 1.78 -8.95 -0.65
CA LYS A 98 0.42 -8.48 -0.36
C LYS A 98 -0.28 -7.94 -1.60
N ILE A 99 0.42 -7.15 -2.42
CA ILE A 99 -0.14 -6.59 -3.66
C ILE A 99 -0.40 -7.68 -4.69
N GLU A 100 0.45 -8.70 -4.78
CA GLU A 100 0.33 -9.80 -5.75
C GLU A 100 -0.79 -10.79 -5.41
N GLN A 101 -1.33 -10.75 -4.19
CA GLN A 101 -2.50 -11.54 -3.82
C GLN A 101 -3.68 -11.28 -4.76
N ASN A 102 -4.42 -12.34 -5.05
CA ASN A 102 -5.65 -12.27 -5.82
C ASN A 102 -6.63 -11.28 -5.19
N GLU A 103 -7.30 -10.51 -6.04
CA GLU A 103 -8.31 -9.56 -5.60
C GLU A 103 -9.56 -10.31 -5.13
N ILE A 104 -10.23 -9.79 -4.11
CA ILE A 104 -11.48 -10.37 -3.59
C ILE A 104 -12.57 -10.37 -4.67
N ASN A 105 -12.62 -9.30 -5.47
CA ASN A 105 -13.50 -9.15 -6.61
C ASN A 105 -12.66 -8.93 -7.86
N GLU A 106 -13.14 -9.41 -9.00
CA GLU A 106 -12.49 -9.15 -10.29
C GLU A 106 -12.38 -7.65 -10.54
N LEU A 107 -11.17 -7.18 -10.78
CA LEU A 107 -10.91 -5.79 -11.13
C LEU A 107 -11.11 -5.57 -12.64
N PRO A 108 -11.58 -4.38 -13.03
CA PRO A 108 -11.46 -3.91 -14.41
C PRO A 108 -10.06 -4.13 -15.02
N ARG A 109 -10.02 -4.49 -16.30
CA ARG A 109 -8.80 -4.89 -17.01
C ARG A 109 -7.72 -3.81 -16.99
N ASP A 110 -8.11 -2.56 -17.15
CA ASP A 110 -7.27 -1.37 -17.07
C ASP A 110 -6.56 -1.25 -15.72
N ILE A 111 -7.27 -1.52 -14.62
CA ILE A 111 -6.67 -1.52 -13.27
C ILE A 111 -5.67 -2.67 -13.11
N ILE A 112 -5.99 -3.85 -13.65
CA ILE A 112 -5.08 -5.00 -13.64
C ILE A 112 -3.80 -4.69 -14.42
N GLU A 113 -3.92 -4.05 -15.58
CA GLU A 113 -2.78 -3.62 -16.38
C GLU A 113 -1.93 -2.58 -15.64
N ASN A 114 -2.57 -1.57 -15.04
CA ASN A 114 -1.89 -0.56 -14.20
C ASN A 114 -1.14 -1.20 -13.02
N LYS A 115 -1.79 -2.14 -12.33
CA LYS A 115 -1.20 -2.92 -11.24
C LYS A 115 0.06 -3.66 -11.70
N ASN A 116 -0.03 -4.40 -12.80
CA ASN A 116 1.09 -5.19 -13.32
C ASN A 116 2.26 -4.30 -13.78
N ASN A 117 1.95 -3.20 -14.47
CA ASN A 117 2.94 -2.22 -14.90
C ASN A 117 3.65 -1.60 -13.68
N TRP A 118 2.90 -1.25 -12.65
CA TRP A 118 3.45 -0.72 -11.40
C TRP A 118 4.32 -1.75 -10.65
N ILE A 119 3.87 -3.00 -10.52
CA ILE A 119 4.64 -4.08 -9.88
C ILE A 119 5.97 -4.28 -10.59
N ASN A 120 5.97 -4.31 -11.93
CA ASN A 120 7.20 -4.46 -12.71
C ASN A 120 8.19 -3.31 -12.46
N LYS A 121 7.70 -2.06 -12.45
CA LYS A 121 8.51 -0.88 -12.12
C LYS A 121 9.14 -1.02 -10.72
N ILE A 122 8.34 -1.39 -9.72
CA ILE A 122 8.82 -1.56 -8.35
C ILE A 122 9.86 -2.67 -8.27
N LYS A 123 9.60 -3.84 -8.84
CA LYS A 123 10.56 -4.95 -8.88
C LYS A 123 11.88 -4.53 -9.51
N THR A 124 11.87 -3.77 -10.61
CA THR A 124 13.10 -3.24 -11.22
C THR A 124 13.87 -2.32 -10.26
N CYS A 125 13.18 -1.45 -9.52
CA CYS A 125 13.81 -0.59 -8.52
C CYS A 125 14.49 -1.39 -7.39
N TYR A 126 13.90 -2.50 -6.97
CA TYR A 126 14.43 -3.32 -5.87
C TYR A 126 15.34 -4.48 -6.32
N ASN A 127 15.38 -4.85 -7.62
CA ASN A 127 16.20 -5.96 -8.12
C ASN A 127 17.59 -5.53 -8.61
N ASN A 128 17.76 -4.31 -9.12
CA ASN A 128 19.03 -3.87 -9.73
C ASN A 128 20.13 -3.59 -8.68
N VAL A 129 21.10 -4.51 -8.58
CA VAL A 129 22.55 -4.24 -8.43
C VAL A 129 23.29 -5.17 -9.37
#